data_AF-A0A850PFL6-F1
#
_entry.id   AF-A0A850PFL6-F1
#
_cell.length_a   1.000
_cell.length_b   1.000
_cell.length_c   1.000
_cell.angle_alpha   90.00
_cell.angle_beta   90.00
_cell.angle_gamma   90.00
#
_symmetry.space_group_name_H-M   'P 1'
#
loop_
_entity.id
_entity.type
_entity.pdbx_description
1 polymer ?
#
loop_
_entity_poly.entity_id
_entity_poly.type
_entity_poly.pdbx_seq_one_letter_code
_entity_poly.pdbx_strand_id
1 'polypeptide(L)'
;MEEGAATVRHIRRTAGEAGHVSYEVDIRTADGETRHYAFNGNLFVGPVLMFMKDDHGQSDTAVIDHPRQFGEFATEDWVHRFFAEWQDRDEDTEHVADSSAD
;
A
#
# COMPACT_ATOMS: atom_id res chain seq x y z
N MET A 1 -19.62 8.76 -15.81
CA MET A 1 -18.98 9.09 -14.53
C MET A 1 -17.60 8.48 -14.66
N GLU A 2 -16.56 9.30 -14.71
CA GLU A 2 -15.19 8.78 -14.80
C GLU A 2 -14.87 8.21 -13.42
N GLU A 3 -14.87 6.88 -13.31
CA GLU A 3 -14.37 6.15 -12.15
C GLU A 3 -12.89 6.51 -12.02
N GLY A 4 -12.56 7.39 -11.07
CA GLY A 4 -11.21 7.89 -10.89
C GLY A 4 -10.34 6.82 -10.26
N ALA A 5 -9.68 5.98 -11.05
CA ALA A 5 -8.74 4.99 -10.52
C ALA A 5 -7.70 5.65 -9.61
N ALA A 6 -7.38 5.00 -8.49
CA ALA A 6 -6.42 5.56 -7.55
C ALA A 6 -5.05 5.68 -8.24
N THR A 7 -4.47 6.87 -8.16
CA THR A 7 -3.27 7.23 -8.92
C THR A 7 -2.08 7.37 -7.98
N VAL A 8 -1.03 6.59 -8.23
CA VAL A 8 0.25 6.75 -7.54
C VAL A 8 0.89 8.07 -7.95
N ARG A 9 1.12 8.96 -6.98
CA ARG A 9 1.68 10.30 -7.22
C ARG A 9 3.17 10.36 -6.97
N HIS A 10 3.62 9.70 -5.90
CA HIS A 10 5.00 9.74 -5.46
C HIS A 10 5.42 8.37 -4.95
N ILE A 11 6.62 7.96 -5.31
CA ILE A 11 7.30 6.79 -4.75
C ILE A 11 8.68 7.27 -4.33
N ARG A 12 9.03 7.04 -3.06
CA ARG A 12 10.37 7.27 -2.54
C ARG A 12 10.90 5.97 -1.97
N ARG A 13 12.02 5.51 -2.53
CA ARG A 13 12.73 4.33 -2.06
C ARG A 13 13.90 4.72 -1.17
N THR A 14 13.99 4.10 0.00
CA THR A 14 15.11 4.26 0.93
C THR A 14 15.75 2.89 1.18
N ALA A 15 17.05 2.79 0.93
CA ALA A 15 17.82 1.59 1.25
C ALA A 15 18.22 1.62 2.74
N GLY A 16 17.86 0.56 3.46
CA GLY A 16 18.26 0.31 4.84
C GLY A 16 19.44 -0.66 4.94
N GLU A 17 19.78 -1.01 6.17
CA GLU A 17 20.87 -1.96 6.46
C GLU A 17 20.44 -3.42 6.21
N ALA A 18 21.43 -4.30 5.99
CA ALA A 18 21.23 -5.74 5.85
C ALA A 18 20.20 -6.15 4.78
N GLY A 19 20.09 -5.38 3.69
CA GLY A 19 19.17 -5.65 2.59
C GLY A 19 17.71 -5.27 2.87
N HIS A 20 17.44 -4.48 3.92
CA HIS A 20 16.13 -3.86 4.08
C HIS A 20 15.93 -2.73 3.09
N VAL A 21 14.72 -2.62 2.58
CA VAL A 21 14.27 -1.52 1.74
C VAL A 21 12.93 -1.04 2.26
N SER A 22 12.80 0.28 2.29
CA SER A 22 11.56 0.96 2.60
C SER A 22 11.08 1.75 1.38
N TYR A 23 9.78 1.73 1.14
CA TYR A 23 9.13 2.62 0.19
C TYR A 23 8.15 3.52 0.93
N GLU A 24 8.14 4.80 0.62
CA GLU A 24 7.11 5.75 0.99
C GLU A 24 6.34 6.08 -0.30
N VAL A 25 5.02 5.95 -0.27
CA VAL A 25 4.16 6.05 -1.46
C VAL A 25 2.96 6.90 -1.17
N ASP A 26 2.72 7.90 -2.01
CA ASP A 26 1.53 8.76 -1.93
C ASP A 26 0.57 8.40 -3.04
N ILE A 27 -0.68 8.12 -2.68
CA ILE A 27 -1.74 7.80 -3.62
C ILE A 27 -2.87 8.80 -3.47
N ARG A 28 -3.43 9.21 -4.60
CA ARG A 28 -4.71 9.92 -4.62
C ARG A 28 -5.83 8.94 -4.95
N THR A 29 -6.82 8.85 -4.07
CA THR A 29 -8.02 8.03 -4.29
C THR A 29 -8.96 8.70 -5.29
N ALA A 30 -9.98 7.96 -5.75
CA ALA A 30 -11.04 8.45 -6.62
C ALA A 30 -11.73 9.70 -6.07
N ASP A 31 -11.98 9.69 -4.76
CA ASP A 31 -12.63 10.76 -3.99
C ASP A 31 -11.72 11.98 -3.80
N GLY A 32 -10.47 11.90 -4.26
CA GLY A 32 -9.51 13.00 -4.25
C GLY A 32 -8.70 13.12 -2.97
N GLU A 33 -8.92 12.23 -1.98
CA GLU A 33 -8.14 12.12 -0.75
C GLU A 33 -6.72 11.61 -1.02
N THR A 34 -5.75 12.01 -0.18
CA THR A 34 -4.39 11.46 -0.25
C THR A 34 -4.22 10.40 0.83
N ARG A 35 -3.73 9.23 0.43
CA ARG A 35 -3.33 8.16 1.34
C ARG A 35 -1.83 7.96 1.24
N HIS A 36 -1.19 7.93 2.40
CA HIS A 36 0.23 7.70 2.55
C HIS A 36 0.47 6.24 2.91
N TYR A 37 1.35 5.57 2.18
CA TYR A 37 1.73 4.19 2.41
C TYR A 37 3.22 4.08 2.68
N ALA A 38 3.59 3.23 3.63
CA ALA A 38 4.98 2.86 3.87
C ALA A 38 5.14 1.34 3.79
N PHE A 39 5.97 0.86 2.87
CA PHE A 39 6.33 -0.54 2.74
C PHE A 39 7.70 -0.77 3.34
N ASN A 40 7.87 -1.81 4.14
CA ASN A 40 9.14 -2.17 4.76
C ASN A 40 9.36 -3.67 4.60
N GLY A 41 10.44 -4.05 3.95
CA GLY A 41 10.75 -5.46 3.74
C GLY A 41 12.22 -5.71 3.51
N ASN A 42 12.60 -6.98 3.50
CA ASN A 42 13.95 -7.40 3.14
C ASN A 42 13.97 -7.91 1.69
N LEU A 43 14.96 -7.49 0.92
CA LEU A 43 15.11 -7.86 -0.49
C LEU A 43 15.23 -9.37 -0.71
N PHE A 44 15.78 -10.09 0.27
CA PHE A 44 16.14 -11.48 0.10
C PHE A 44 15.05 -12.42 0.62
N VAL A 45 14.37 -12.05 1.70
CA VAL A 45 13.52 -12.96 2.48
C VAL A 45 12.34 -12.27 3.14
N GLY A 46 11.28 -13.04 3.39
CA GLY A 46 10.22 -12.69 4.31
C GLY A 46 9.09 -11.82 3.74
N PRO A 47 8.10 -11.51 4.59
CA PRO A 47 6.98 -10.67 4.23
C PRO A 47 7.38 -9.20 4.12
N VAL A 48 6.52 -8.41 3.49
CA VAL A 48 6.60 -6.94 3.50
C VAL A 48 5.55 -6.41 4.45
N LEU A 49 5.95 -5.54 5.37
CA LEU A 49 5.03 -4.79 6.21
C LEU A 49 4.56 -3.55 5.45
N MET A 50 3.25 -3.30 5.46
CA MET A 50 2.64 -2.12 4.89
C MET A 50 1.95 -1.33 5.98
N PHE A 51 2.26 -0.06 6.07
CA PHE A 51 1.57 0.91 6.91
C PHE A 51 0.80 1.86 6.01
N MET A 52 -0.44 2.16 6.37
CA MET A 52 -1.27 3.15 5.68
C MET A 52 -1.63 4.25 6.66
N LYS A 53 -1.68 5.49 6.17
CA LYS A 53 -2.20 6.63 6.90
C LYS A 53 -3.00 7.53 5.97
N ASP A 54 -4.22 7.87 6.36
CA ASP A 54 -5.05 8.83 5.63
C ASP A 54 -4.84 10.29 6.11
N ASP A 55 -5.41 11.24 5.38
CA ASP A 55 -5.39 12.68 5.69
C ASP A 55 -6.09 13.02 7.03
N HIS A 56 -7.01 12.17 7.50
CA HIS A 56 -7.67 12.30 8.81
C HIS A 56 -6.82 11.76 9.96
N GLY A 57 -5.65 11.18 9.65
CA GLY A 57 -4.72 10.62 10.60
C GLY A 57 -5.07 9.21 11.08
N GLN A 58 -6.06 8.54 10.48
CA GLN A 58 -6.29 7.12 10.76
C GLN A 58 -5.15 6.32 10.14
N SER A 59 -4.74 5.27 10.83
CA SER A 59 -3.63 4.43 10.40
C SER A 59 -4.02 2.97 10.46
N ASP A 60 -3.63 2.23 9.42
CA ASP A 60 -3.80 0.79 9.34
C ASP A 60 -2.45 0.10 9.06
N THR A 61 -2.36 -1.20 9.33
CA THR A 61 -1.16 -1.98 9.08
C THR A 61 -1.52 -3.36 8.57
N ALA A 62 -0.93 -3.76 7.45
CA ALA A 62 -1.08 -5.08 6.88
C ALA A 62 0.26 -5.77 6.66
N VAL A 63 0.22 -7.09 6.59
CA VAL A 63 1.37 -7.94 6.25
C VAL A 63 1.13 -8.52 4.86
N ILE A 64 2.11 -8.37 3.98
CA ILE A 64 2.11 -8.94 2.63
C ILE A 64 3.01 -10.17 2.68
N ASP A 65 2.42 -11.35 2.86
CA ASP A 65 3.14 -12.63 3.03
C ASP A 65 3.87 -13.12 1.77
N HIS A 66 3.35 -12.75 0.60
CA HIS A 66 3.86 -13.22 -0.69
C HIS A 66 4.22 -12.05 -1.62
N PRO A 67 5.18 -11.17 -1.23
CA PRO A 67 5.48 -9.96 -1.99
C PRO A 67 5.97 -10.28 -3.41
N ARG A 68 6.57 -11.46 -3.63
CA ARG A 68 7.08 -11.86 -4.96
C ARG A 68 6.01 -12.04 -6.02
N GLN A 69 4.72 -12.14 -5.66
CA GLN A 69 3.64 -12.21 -6.65
C GLN A 69 3.55 -10.92 -7.49
N PHE A 70 3.94 -9.78 -6.91
CA PHE A 70 3.98 -8.48 -7.59
C PHE A 70 5.35 -8.21 -8.25
N GLY A 71 6.22 -9.23 -8.37
CA GLY A 71 7.56 -9.10 -8.94
C GLY A 71 8.66 -8.91 -7.90
N GLU A 72 9.78 -8.30 -8.30
CA GLU A 72 10.93 -8.09 -7.42
C GLU A 72 10.73 -6.83 -6.55
N PHE A 73 10.64 -7.02 -5.23
CA PHE A 73 10.44 -5.95 -4.24
C PHE A 73 11.53 -4.86 -4.29
N ALA A 74 12.67 -5.10 -4.94
CA ALA A 74 13.73 -4.11 -5.09
C ALA A 74 13.39 -2.94 -6.04
N THR A 75 12.31 -3.07 -6.83
CA THR A 75 11.97 -2.16 -7.93
C THR A 75 10.73 -1.32 -7.62
N GLU A 76 10.66 -0.10 -8.17
CA GLU A 76 9.45 0.75 -8.09
C GLU A 76 8.26 0.13 -8.83
N ASP A 77 8.53 -0.68 -9.87
CA ASP A 77 7.50 -1.44 -10.61
C ASP A 77 6.67 -2.35 -9.69
N TRP A 78 7.30 -2.88 -8.64
CA TRP A 78 6.60 -3.68 -7.61
C TRP A 78 5.46 -2.91 -6.96
N VAL A 79 5.68 -1.63 -6.62
CA VAL A 79 4.67 -0.75 -5.99
C VAL A 79 3.50 -0.54 -6.95
N HIS A 80 3.78 -0.28 -8.22
CA HIS A 80 2.74 -0.10 -9.23
C HIS A 80 1.88 -1.36 -9.41
N ARG A 81 2.51 -2.55 -9.48
CA ARG A 81 1.77 -3.81 -9.60
C ARG A 81 0.96 -4.13 -8.35
N PHE A 82 1.52 -3.89 -7.17
CA PHE A 82 0.81 -4.07 -5.91
C PHE A 82 -0.49 -3.25 -5.89
N PHE A 83 -0.43 -1.95 -6.22
CA PHE A 83 -1.62 -1.10 -6.22
C PHE A 83 -2.59 -1.37 -7.37
N ALA A 84 -2.13 -1.94 -8.48
CA ALA A 84 -3.02 -2.39 -9.55
C ALA A 84 -3.87 -3.60 -9.10
N GLU A 85 -3.30 -4.53 -8.35
CA GLU A 85 -4.02 -5.71 -7.86
C GLU A 85 -4.77 -5.47 -6.54
N TRP A 86 -4.31 -4.54 -5.70
CA TRP A 86 -4.99 -4.24 -4.44
C TRP A 86 -6.28 -3.42 -4.65
N GLN A 87 -6.30 -2.49 -5.61
CA GLN A 87 -7.52 -1.71 -5.90
C GLN A 87 -8.71 -2.61 -6.29
N ASP A 88 -8.45 -3.70 -7.02
CA ASP A 88 -9.46 -4.71 -7.37
C ASP A 88 -10.12 -5.36 -6.14
N ARG A 89 -9.45 -5.35 -4.98
CA ARG A 89 -9.96 -5.95 -3.73
C ARG A 89 -10.71 -4.97 -2.83
N ASP A 90 -10.37 -3.69 -2.84
CA ASP A 90 -11.08 -2.66 -2.06
C ASP A 90 -12.46 -2.35 -2.68
N GLU A 91 -12.64 -2.53 -3.99
CA GLU A 91 -13.94 -2.38 -4.67
C GLU A 91 -14.97 -3.47 -4.26
N ASP A 92 -14.51 -4.61 -3.75
CA ASP A 92 -15.36 -5.73 -3.28
C ASP A 92 -15.39 -5.86 -1.73
N THR A 93 -14.61 -5.05 -1.01
CA THR A 93 -14.56 -5.12 0.46
C THR A 93 -15.74 -4.36 1.04
N GLU A 94 -16.84 -5.10 1.30
CA GLU A 94 -17.92 -4.62 2.17
C GLU A 94 -17.33 -4.11 3.48
N HIS A 95 -17.41 -2.79 3.70
CA HIS A 95 -17.06 -2.15 4.97
C HIS A 95 -17.91 -2.78 6.09
N VAL A 96 -17.31 -3.68 6.87
CA VAL A 96 -17.88 -4.09 8.15
C VAL A 96 -17.69 -2.91 9.10
N ALA A 97 -18.67 -2.00 9.10
CA ALA A 97 -18.78 -0.98 10.12
C ALA A 97 -18.96 -1.71 11.46
N ASP A 98 -17.93 -1.65 12.31
CA ASP A 98 -17.99 -2.13 13.68
C ASP A 98 -19.09 -1.34 14.42
N SER A 99 -20.24 -2.00 14.57
CA SER A 99 -21.37 -1.49 15.32
C SER A 99 -21.16 -1.84 16.78
N SER A 100 -20.20 -1.19 17.44
CA SER A 100 -20.10 -1.23 18.89
C SER A 100 -20.89 -0.06 19.48
N ALA A 101 -22.19 -0.29 19.67
CA ALA A 101 -23.03 0.51 20.56
C ALA A 101 -23.61 -0.41 21.63
N ASP A 102 -23.10 -0.30 22.86
CA ASP A 102 -23.85 -0.52 24.11
C ASP A 102 -23.27 0.38 25.22
#